data_AF-A0A2J0MCD9-F1
#
_entry.id   AF-A0A2J0MCD9-F1
#
_cell.length_a   1.000
_cell.length_b   1.000
_cell.length_c   1.000
_cell.angle_alpha   90.00
_cell.angle_beta   90.00
_cell.angle_gamma   90.00
#
_symmetry.space_group_name_H-M   'P 1'
#
loop_
_entity.id
_entity.type
_entity.pdbx_description
1 polymer ?
#
loop_
_entity_poly.entity_id
_entity_poly.type
_entity_poly.pdbx_seq_one_letter_code
_entity_poly.pdbx_strand_id
1 'polypeptide(L)'
;MQDLVIQEQFELEVLDKFNSNKFLKKLIFGGGTMLRLCFGLNRFSVDLDFWMVKDADEKELFSGINEYLGRFYTIRDATDKFHTLLFEIRPKDHPRSLKIEI
;
A
#
# COMPACT_ATOMS: atom_id res chain seq x y z
N MET A 1 11.23 17.15 7.67
CA MET A 1 11.98 16.16 6.85
C MET A 1 12.01 14.80 7.52
N GLN A 2 12.31 14.69 8.81
CA GLN A 2 12.35 13.41 9.53
C GLN A 2 11.05 12.59 9.39
N ASP A 3 9.88 13.22 9.56
CA ASP A 3 8.58 12.54 9.38
C ASP A 3 8.37 11.92 8.00
N LEU A 4 8.94 12.51 6.94
CA LEU A 4 8.81 11.99 5.57
C LEU A 4 9.74 10.80 5.33
N VAL A 5 10.89 10.76 5.99
CA VAL A 5 11.79 9.59 5.96
C VAL A 5 11.15 8.42 6.69
N ILE A 6 10.51 8.67 7.84
CA ILE A 6 9.80 7.62 8.57
C ILE A 6 8.58 7.12 7.75
N GLN A 7 7.88 8.01 7.06
CA GLN A 7 6.80 7.61 6.14
C GLN A 7 7.33 6.72 5.01
N GLU A 8 8.46 7.08 4.38
CA GLU A 8 9.09 6.27 3.32
C GLU A 8 9.54 4.89 3.84
N GLN A 9 10.01 4.81 5.09
CA GLN A 9 10.28 3.53 5.76
C GLN A 9 9.02 2.70 5.95
N PHE A 10 7.90 3.34 6.31
CA PHE A 10 6.62 2.67 6.47
C PHE A 10 6.08 2.15 5.12
N GLU A 11 6.23 2.90 4.04
CA GLU A 11 5.91 2.45 2.67
C GLU A 11 6.70 1.20 2.28
N LEU A 12 8.01 1.19 2.55
CA LEU A 12 8.89 0.04 2.31
C LEU A 12 8.49 -1.18 3.16
N GLU A 13 8.11 -0.98 4.42
CA GLU A 13 7.62 -2.05 5.29
C GLU A 13 6.34 -2.69 4.72
N VAL A 14 5.40 -1.88 4.25
CA VAL A 14 4.15 -2.37 3.66
C VAL A 14 4.41 -3.11 2.35
N LEU A 15 5.32 -2.62 1.51
CA LEU A 15 5.76 -3.32 0.29
C LEU A 15 6.41 -4.68 0.62
N ASP A 16 7.23 -4.77 1.67
CA ASP A 16 7.83 -6.03 2.12
C ASP A 16 6.76 -7.03 2.63
N LYS A 17 5.77 -6.54 3.37
CA LYS A 17 4.61 -7.34 3.79
C LYS A 17 3.79 -7.85 2.60
N PHE A 18 3.54 -7.00 1.60
CA PHE A 18 2.85 -7.39 0.37
C PHE A 18 3.64 -8.46 -0.40
N ASN A 19 4.97 -8.32 -0.47
CA ASN A 19 5.83 -9.31 -1.08
C ASN A 19 5.80 -10.65 -0.32
N SER A 20 5.89 -10.59 1.02
CA SER A 20 5.88 -11.76 1.90
C SER A 20 4.60 -12.59 1.79
N ASN A 21 3.44 -11.93 1.64
CA ASN A 21 2.16 -12.60 1.38
C ASN A 21 1.87 -12.81 -0.12
N LYS A 22 2.84 -12.54 -1.00
CA LYS A 22 2.75 -12.72 -2.46
C LYS A 22 1.65 -11.89 -3.14
N PHE A 23 1.11 -10.86 -2.50
CA PHE A 23 0.13 -9.95 -3.12
C PHE A 23 0.73 -9.23 -4.32
N LEU A 24 2.03 -8.90 -4.28
CA LEU A 24 2.73 -8.29 -5.42
C LEU A 24 2.76 -9.18 -6.69
N LYS A 25 2.39 -10.46 -6.61
CA LYS A 25 2.23 -11.30 -7.83
C LYS A 25 0.97 -10.96 -8.61
N LYS A 26 -0.02 -10.35 -7.95
CA LYS A 26 -1.31 -9.93 -8.52
C LYS A 26 -1.37 -8.41 -8.78
N LEU A 27 -0.30 -7.67 -8.46
CA LEU A 27 -0.26 -6.21 -8.45
C LEU A 27 0.95 -5.68 -9.22
N ILE A 28 0.76 -4.58 -9.94
CA ILE A 28 1.80 -3.83 -10.63
C ILE A 28 2.00 -2.51 -9.89
N PHE A 29 3.17 -2.31 -9.28
CA PHE A 29 3.49 -1.09 -8.53
C PHE A 29 3.68 0.11 -9.48
N GLY A 30 3.00 1.21 -9.19
CA GLY A 30 2.98 2.41 -10.01
C GLY A 30 2.99 3.71 -9.20
N GLY A 31 2.61 4.81 -9.85
CA GLY A 31 2.43 6.10 -9.20
C GLY A 31 3.72 6.80 -8.75
N GLY A 32 3.55 7.82 -7.90
CA GLY A 32 4.64 8.71 -7.48
C GLY A 32 5.67 8.04 -6.58
N THR A 33 5.22 7.12 -5.73
CA THR A 33 6.09 6.43 -4.76
C THR A 33 6.96 5.39 -5.44
N MET A 34 6.45 4.72 -6.49
CA MET A 34 7.29 3.87 -7.35
C MET A 34 8.39 4.69 -8.03
N LEU A 35 8.07 5.88 -8.57
CA LEU A 35 9.09 6.75 -9.16
C LEU A 35 10.13 7.22 -8.13
N ARG A 36 9.71 7.48 -6.89
CA ARG A 36 10.60 7.82 -5.78
C ARG A 36 11.55 6.67 -5.43
N LEU A 37 11.00 5.49 -5.14
CA LEU A 37 11.76 4.35 -4.63
C LEU A 37 12.58 3.64 -5.70
N CYS A 38 12.05 3.49 -6.91
CA CYS A 38 12.69 2.71 -7.98
C CYS A 38 13.53 3.57 -8.94
N PHE A 39 13.19 4.87 -9.10
CA PHE A 39 13.83 5.75 -10.07
C PHE A 39 14.47 7.01 -9.45
N GLY A 40 14.46 7.14 -8.13
CA GLY A 40 15.13 8.23 -7.42
C GLY A 40 14.49 9.61 -7.64
N LEU A 41 13.17 9.67 -7.85
CA LEU A 41 12.45 10.94 -8.00
C LEU A 41 12.76 11.90 -6.83
N ASN A 42 13.15 13.15 -7.15
CA ASN A 42 13.61 14.13 -6.15
C ASN A 42 12.45 14.87 -5.45
N ARG A 43 11.42 14.13 -5.03
CA ARG A 43 10.37 14.58 -4.12
C ARG A 43 9.81 13.39 -3.35
N PHE A 44 9.33 13.64 -2.14
CA PHE A 44 8.58 12.63 -1.41
C PHE A 44 7.20 12.39 -2.07
N SER A 45 6.70 11.18 -1.86
CA SER A 45 5.36 10.71 -2.15
C SER A 45 4.87 9.99 -0.88
N VAL A 46 3.57 9.82 -0.69
CA VAL A 46 3.01 9.36 0.60
C VAL A 46 1.93 8.29 0.47
N ASP A 47 1.70 7.80 -0.75
CA ASP A 47 0.65 6.83 -1.10
C ASP A 47 1.27 5.63 -1.84
N LEU A 48 0.66 4.46 -1.79
CA LEU A 48 1.06 3.32 -2.63
C LEU A 48 -0.01 3.06 -3.69
N ASP A 49 0.38 3.24 -4.96
CA ASP A 49 -0.50 3.00 -6.11
C ASP A 49 -0.14 1.68 -6.79
N PHE A 50 -1.15 0.87 -7.08
CA PHE A 50 -1.01 -0.36 -7.83
C PHE A 50 -2.04 -0.46 -8.95
N TRP A 51 -1.74 -1.31 -9.92
CA TRP A 51 -2.72 -1.83 -10.85
C TRP A 51 -2.89 -3.33 -10.63
N MET A 52 -4.12 -3.80 -10.57
CA MET A 52 -4.40 -5.24 -10.51
C MET A 52 -4.16 -5.91 -11.88
N VAL A 53 -3.54 -7.10 -11.88
CA VAL A 53 -3.40 -7.90 -13.10
C VAL A 53 -4.76 -8.46 -13.54
N LYS A 54 -4.99 -8.58 -14.86
CA LYS A 54 -6.30 -8.88 -15.46
C LYS A 54 -7.00 -10.14 -14.91
N ASP A 55 -6.24 -11.16 -14.52
CA ASP A 55 -6.77 -12.46 -14.10
C ASP A 55 -6.83 -12.62 -12.57
N ALA A 56 -6.57 -11.56 -11.80
CA ALA A 56 -6.71 -11.60 -10.35
C ALA A 56 -8.18 -11.44 -9.91
N ASP A 57 -8.58 -12.23 -8.92
CA ASP A 57 -9.89 -12.07 -8.27
C ASP A 57 -9.84 -10.88 -7.29
N GLU A 58 -10.58 -9.83 -7.63
CA GLU A 58 -10.68 -8.60 -6.88
C GLU A 58 -11.17 -8.81 -5.44
N LYS A 59 -12.17 -9.69 -5.25
CA LYS A 59 -12.76 -9.93 -3.93
C LYS A 59 -11.84 -10.75 -3.04
N GLU A 60 -11.21 -11.77 -3.61
CA GLU A 60 -10.17 -12.55 -2.93
C GLU A 60 -9.00 -11.65 -2.50
N LEU A 61 -8.56 -10.76 -3.40
CA LEU A 61 -7.47 -9.83 -3.14
C LEU A 61 -7.85 -8.80 -2.07
N PHE A 62 -9.03 -8.19 -2.16
CA PHE A 62 -9.51 -7.22 -1.19
C PHE A 62 -9.61 -7.83 0.21
N SER A 63 -10.31 -8.96 0.33
CA SER A 63 -10.48 -9.65 1.61
C SER A 63 -9.15 -10.14 2.19
N GLY A 64 -8.26 -10.69 1.35
CA GLY A 64 -6.94 -11.15 1.74
C GLY A 64 -6.03 -10.02 2.24
N ILE A 65 -5.99 -8.88 1.54
CA ILE A 65 -5.23 -7.70 1.96
C ILE A 65 -5.80 -7.14 3.27
N ASN A 66 -7.12 -6.99 3.36
CA ASN A 66 -7.79 -6.47 4.55
C ASN A 66 -7.48 -7.32 5.80
N GLU A 67 -7.66 -8.65 5.69
CA GLU A 67 -7.37 -9.56 6.80
C GLU A 67 -5.90 -9.54 7.19
N TYR A 68 -4.99 -9.53 6.20
CA TYR A 68 -3.56 -9.58 6.47
C TYR A 68 -3.04 -8.29 7.11
N LEU A 69 -3.40 -7.12 6.56
CA LEU A 69 -2.99 -5.83 7.12
C LEU A 69 -3.57 -5.58 8.51
N GLY A 70 -4.80 -6.04 8.77
CA GLY A 70 -5.43 -5.95 10.08
C GLY A 70 -4.69 -6.68 11.20
N ARG A 71 -3.76 -7.59 10.88
CA ARG A 71 -2.89 -8.25 11.86
C ARG A 71 -1.75 -7.36 12.36
N PHE A 72 -1.37 -6.33 11.59
CA PHE A 72 -0.22 -5.47 11.87
C PHE A 72 -0.62 -4.02 12.17
N TYR A 73 -1.70 -3.54 11.55
CA TYR A 73 -2.06 -2.12 11.55
C TYR A 73 -3.53 -1.91 11.93
N THR A 74 -3.85 -0.69 12.35
CA THR A 74 -5.23 -0.25 12.45
C THR A 74 -5.72 0.15 11.07
N ILE A 75 -6.77 -0.51 10.58
CA ILE A 75 -7.46 -0.13 9.35
C ILE A 75 -8.43 1.01 9.67
N ARG A 76 -8.22 2.17 9.04
CA ARG A 76 -9.05 3.39 9.20
C ARG A 76 -10.19 3.41 8.19
N ASP A 77 -9.90 3.01 6.96
CA ASP A 77 -10.85 2.87 5.88
C ASP A 77 -10.44 1.67 5.03
N ALA A 78 -11.43 0.94 4.53
CA ALA A 78 -11.27 -0.11 3.54
C ALA A 78 -12.55 -0.12 2.69
N THR A 79 -12.43 0.27 1.44
CA THR A 79 -13.58 0.37 0.54
C THR A 79 -13.26 -0.29 -0.79
N ASP A 80 -14.14 -1.20 -1.21
CA ASP A 80 -14.27 -1.65 -2.59
C ASP A 80 -15.19 -0.64 -3.32
N LYS A 81 -14.60 0.32 -4.03
CA LYS A 81 -15.33 1.17 -4.97
C LYS A 81 -15.26 0.46 -6.30
N PHE A 82 -16.34 0.40 -7.07
CA PHE A 82 -16.50 -0.31 -8.36
C PHE A 82 -15.24 -0.60 -9.23
N HIS A 83 -14.23 0.27 -9.26
CA HIS A 83 -12.97 0.11 -10.01
C HIS A 83 -11.70 0.42 -9.21
N THR A 84 -11.76 0.51 -7.88
CA THR A 84 -10.64 0.87 -7.01
C THR A 84 -10.81 0.26 -5.64
N LEU A 85 -9.83 -0.57 -5.25
CA LEU A 85 -9.71 -1.03 -3.88
C LEU A 85 -8.89 0.01 -3.11
N LEU A 86 -9.50 0.55 -2.06
CA LEU A 86 -8.88 1.55 -1.20
C LEU A 86 -8.65 0.98 0.18
N PHE A 87 -7.44 1.17 0.70
CA PHE A 87 -7.11 0.93 2.11
C PHE A 87 -6.44 2.16 2.71
N GLU A 88 -6.86 2.57 3.89
CA GLU A 88 -6.15 3.52 4.72
C GLU A 88 -5.73 2.82 6.01
N ILE A 89 -4.42 2.69 6.22
CA ILE A 89 -3.85 1.99 7.37
C ILE A 89 -3.00 2.92 8.22
N ARG A 90 -2.93 2.64 9.52
CA ARG A 90 -2.10 3.40 10.46
C ARG A 90 -1.34 2.48 11.42
N PRO A 91 -0.02 2.65 11.57
CA PRO A 91 0.77 1.93 12.56
C PRO A 91 0.63 2.62 13.93
N LYS A 92 0.92 1.90 15.01
CA LYS A 92 0.72 2.40 16.39
C LYS A 92 1.60 3.60 16.72
N ASP A 93 2.84 3.60 16.22
CA ASP A 93 3.87 4.55 16.63
C ASP A 93 4.12 5.68 15.60
N HIS A 94 3.26 5.82 14.58
CA HIS A 94 3.40 6.86 13.55
C HIS A 94 2.18 7.82 13.51
N PRO A 95 2.40 9.12 13.34
CA PRO A 95 1.31 10.10 13.28
C PRO A 95 0.45 10.04 12.01
N ARG A 96 0.91 9.40 10.93
CA ARG A 96 0.30 9.49 9.60
C ARG A 96 -0.22 8.14 9.14
N SER A 97 -1.34 8.17 8.44
CA SER A 97 -1.85 7.00 7.72
C SER A 97 -1.04 6.79 6.44
N LEU A 98 -1.06 5.58 5.92
CA LEU A 98 -0.66 5.25 4.56
C LEU A 98 -1.90 4.86 3.78
N LYS A 99 -2.07 5.48 2.61
CA LYS A 99 -3.11 5.15 1.66
C LYS A 99 -2.57 4.16 0.63
N ILE A 100 -3.35 3.14 0.34
CA ILE A 100 -3.06 2.11 -0.67
C ILE A 100 -4.23 2.10 -1.65
N GLU A 101 -3.93 2.34 -2.92
CA GLU A 101 -4.91 2.32 -4.02
C GLU A 101 -4.51 1.24 -5.02
N ILE A 102 -5.47 0.40 -5.41
CA ILE A 102 -5.30 -0.74 -6.31
C ILE A 102 -6.39 -0.71 -7.38
#